data_AF-A0A1R1YCL8-F1
#
_entry.id   AF-A0A1R1YCL8-F1
#
_cell.length_a   1.000
_cell.length_b   1.000
_cell.length_c   1.000
_cell.angle_alpha   90.00
_cell.angle_beta   90.00
_cell.angle_gamma   90.00
#
_symmetry.space_group_name_H-M   'P 1'
#
loop_
_entity.id
_entity.type
_entity.pdbx_description
1 polymer ?
#
loop_
_entity_poly.entity_id
_entity_poly.type
_entity_poly.pdbx_seq_one_letter_code
_entity_poly.pdbx_strand_id
1 'polypeptide(L)'
;LSVSALSTFAYVALAGSICQDECMNVSNDMNYDYQPMQEAAPQENKPRRRRRMNKRFIAFCSTIDECKTGCLEQKDKSVCKTYRRKMRSERRRNRTADQKAASKARFNAYCSAIDECKSGCLDNGDKSVCRTFRKSFRKQNRKARRATFKSKFNAFCTQIDECNSGCLVNKNRSVCRTYFKQFRQQNKKN
;
A
#
# COMPACT_ATOMS: atom_id res chain seq x y z
N LEU A 1 42.39 -56.35 -3.49
CA LEU A 1 42.13 -55.35 -2.42
C LEU A 1 40.73 -54.78 -2.64
N SER A 2 39.89 -55.03 -1.65
CA SER A 2 38.47 -54.66 -1.52
C SER A 2 38.27 -53.19 -1.11
N VAL A 3 37.12 -52.62 -1.49
CA VAL A 3 36.08 -51.97 -0.66
C VAL A 3 35.45 -50.79 -1.39
N SER A 4 34.12 -50.89 -1.52
CA SER A 4 33.12 -49.97 -2.02
C SER A 4 32.89 -48.75 -1.10
N ALA A 5 32.45 -47.62 -1.66
CA ALA A 5 31.45 -46.74 -1.01
C ALA A 5 30.81 -45.80 -2.04
N LEU A 6 29.51 -45.98 -2.24
CA LEU A 6 28.61 -45.07 -2.95
C LEU A 6 28.46 -43.76 -2.16
N SER A 7 28.40 -42.63 -2.86
CA SER A 7 27.60 -41.49 -2.38
C SER A 7 26.87 -40.83 -3.55
N THR A 8 25.62 -41.25 -3.68
CA THR A 8 24.54 -40.61 -4.43
C THR A 8 24.35 -39.16 -3.97
N PHE A 9 24.59 -38.19 -4.86
CA PHE A 9 23.93 -36.89 -4.77
C PHE A 9 22.93 -36.77 -5.91
N ALA A 10 21.66 -36.92 -5.52
CA ALA A 10 20.51 -36.71 -6.36
C ALA A 10 20.44 -35.23 -6.77
N TYR A 11 20.66 -34.94 -8.05
CA TYR A 11 20.19 -33.70 -8.66
C TYR A 11 18.72 -33.88 -8.99
N VAL A 12 17.87 -33.65 -7.99
CA VAL A 12 16.42 -33.58 -8.15
C VAL A 12 16.05 -32.29 -8.87
N ALA A 13 15.43 -32.48 -10.03
CA ALA A 13 14.42 -31.64 -10.66
C ALA A 13 14.76 -30.18 -11.01
N LEU A 14 15.13 -29.99 -12.28
CA LEU A 14 14.65 -28.85 -13.07
C LEU A 14 13.11 -28.89 -13.13
N ALA A 15 12.42 -28.27 -12.18
CA ALA A 15 11.03 -27.84 -12.33
C ALA A 15 10.67 -26.89 -11.17
N GLY A 16 10.72 -25.58 -11.40
CA GLY A 16 10.28 -24.63 -10.37
C GLY A 16 10.56 -23.15 -10.64
N SER A 17 11.00 -22.77 -11.83
CA SER A 17 11.33 -21.38 -12.19
C SER A 17 10.15 -20.59 -12.77
N ILE A 18 8.91 -20.95 -12.44
CA ILE A 18 7.72 -20.22 -12.88
C ILE A 18 6.83 -20.03 -11.65
N CYS A 19 6.33 -18.80 -11.44
CA CYS A 19 5.49 -18.35 -10.31
C CYS A 19 6.17 -17.75 -9.07
N GLN A 20 7.25 -16.96 -9.25
CA GLN A 20 7.72 -16.03 -8.19
C GLN A 20 6.85 -14.76 -8.02
N ASP A 21 5.88 -14.49 -8.89
CA ASP A 21 5.24 -13.17 -8.95
C ASP A 21 3.73 -13.09 -8.64
N GLU A 22 2.99 -14.20 -8.60
CA GLU A 22 1.52 -14.10 -8.60
C GLU A 22 0.91 -13.95 -7.20
N CYS A 23 1.44 -14.61 -6.18
CA CYS A 23 0.77 -14.63 -4.87
C CYS A 23 0.85 -13.29 -4.11
N MET A 24 1.80 -12.42 -4.45
CA MET A 24 1.95 -11.09 -3.85
C MET A 24 1.37 -9.96 -4.71
N ASN A 25 1.05 -10.22 -5.98
CA ASN A 25 0.34 -9.27 -6.86
C ASN A 25 -1.19 -9.37 -6.74
N VAL A 26 -1.73 -10.50 -6.27
CA VAL A 26 -3.18 -10.70 -6.01
C VAL A 26 -3.74 -9.80 -4.88
N SER A 27 -2.88 -9.11 -4.13
CA SER A 27 -3.32 -8.06 -3.20
C SER A 27 -3.49 -6.67 -3.86
N ASN A 28 -3.14 -6.51 -5.14
CA ASN A 28 -3.36 -5.26 -5.88
C ASN A 28 -4.11 -5.41 -7.21
N ASP A 29 -4.27 -6.61 -7.76
CA ASP A 29 -5.22 -6.89 -8.84
C ASP A 29 -6.51 -7.47 -8.27
N MET A 30 -7.47 -6.59 -8.03
CA MET A 30 -8.87 -6.94 -7.82
C MET A 30 -9.58 -6.71 -9.15
N ASN A 31 -9.33 -7.56 -10.14
CA ASN A 31 -10.32 -7.77 -11.19
C ASN A 31 -11.39 -8.69 -10.60
N TYR A 32 -12.61 -8.17 -10.48
CA TYR A 32 -13.72 -8.87 -9.87
C TYR A 32 -14.34 -9.77 -10.94
N ASP A 33 -14.10 -11.07 -10.87
CA ASP A 33 -15.01 -12.01 -11.54
C ASP A 33 -16.35 -11.96 -10.80
N TYR A 34 -17.36 -11.59 -11.58
CA TYR A 34 -18.72 -11.34 -11.17
C TYR A 34 -19.38 -12.68 -10.79
N GLN A 35 -19.63 -12.92 -9.50
CA GLN A 35 -20.63 -13.92 -9.11
C GLN A 35 -22.01 -13.29 -9.32
N PRO A 36 -22.96 -13.94 -10.04
CA PRO A 36 -24.29 -13.40 -10.23
C PRO A 36 -24.98 -13.24 -8.86
N MET A 37 -25.30 -11.99 -8.51
CA MET A 37 -26.04 -11.62 -7.32
C MET A 37 -27.47 -12.17 -7.42
N GLN A 38 -27.91 -12.94 -6.42
CA GLN A 38 -29.33 -13.08 -6.12
C GLN A 38 -29.95 -11.70 -5.91
N GLU A 39 -31.09 -11.47 -6.56
CA GLU A 39 -31.80 -10.19 -6.64
C GLU A 39 -32.18 -9.69 -5.24
N ALA A 40 -31.39 -8.75 -4.72
CA ALA A 40 -31.77 -7.94 -3.58
C ALA A 40 -32.29 -6.58 -4.09
N ALA A 41 -33.36 -6.11 -3.45
CA ALA A 41 -34.14 -4.93 -3.79
C ALA A 41 -33.30 -3.66 -4.13
N PRO A 42 -33.85 -2.71 -4.91
CA PRO A 42 -33.10 -1.59 -5.46
C PRO A 42 -32.53 -0.67 -4.36
N GLN A 43 -31.23 -0.80 -4.06
CA GLN A 43 -30.55 0.18 -3.22
C GLN A 43 -30.11 1.39 -4.05
N GLU A 44 -30.49 2.61 -3.62
CA GLU A 44 -29.98 3.86 -4.18
C GLU A 44 -28.43 3.81 -4.27
N ASN A 45 -27.89 3.65 -5.47
CA ASN A 45 -26.48 3.41 -5.73
C ASN A 45 -25.62 4.69 -5.58
N LYS A 46 -25.66 5.34 -4.40
CA LYS A 46 -24.70 6.40 -4.06
C LYS A 46 -23.29 5.80 -4.07
N PRO A 47 -22.32 6.35 -4.83
CA PRO A 47 -20.98 5.78 -4.94
C PRO A 47 -20.35 5.53 -3.56
N ARG A 48 -19.77 4.35 -3.36
CA ARG A 48 -19.16 3.90 -2.09
C ARG A 48 -18.21 4.93 -1.46
N ARG A 49 -17.51 5.72 -2.30
CA ARG A 49 -16.63 6.82 -1.90
C ARG A 49 -17.37 7.98 -1.23
N ARG A 50 -18.53 8.36 -1.74
CA ARG A 50 -19.37 9.45 -1.21
C ARG A 50 -19.94 9.07 0.16
N ARG A 51 -20.42 7.83 0.31
CA ARG A 51 -20.92 7.29 1.60
C ARG A 51 -19.84 7.33 2.70
N ARG A 52 -18.62 6.86 2.40
CA ARG A 52 -17.48 6.90 3.35
C ARG A 52 -17.05 8.30 3.74
N MET A 53 -17.00 9.22 2.77
CA MET A 53 -16.65 10.62 3.05
C MET A 53 -17.70 11.30 3.91
N ASN A 54 -18.98 11.00 3.69
CA ASN A 54 -20.06 11.55 4.49
C ASN A 54 -20.03 11.06 5.93
N LYS A 55 -19.83 9.74 6.15
CA LYS A 55 -19.71 9.16 7.51
C LYS A 55 -18.58 9.82 8.32
N ARG A 56 -17.42 10.03 7.69
CA ARG A 56 -16.28 10.68 8.35
C ARG A 56 -16.53 12.17 8.59
N PHE A 57 -17.22 12.84 7.68
CA PHE A 57 -17.56 14.26 7.84
C PHE A 57 -18.57 14.48 8.97
N ILE A 58 -19.56 13.60 9.11
CA ILE A 58 -20.50 13.62 10.24
C ILE A 58 -19.74 13.43 11.56
N ALA A 59 -18.86 12.44 11.65
CA ALA A 59 -18.03 12.22 12.85
C ALA A 59 -17.09 13.39 13.17
N PHE A 60 -16.63 14.12 12.15
CA PHE A 60 -15.82 15.33 12.33
C PHE A 60 -16.66 16.52 12.82
N CYS A 61 -17.88 16.66 12.31
CA CYS A 61 -18.77 17.75 12.72
C CYS A 61 -19.46 17.47 14.05
N SER A 62 -19.62 16.21 14.48
CA SER A 62 -20.17 15.89 15.80
C SER A 62 -19.27 16.33 16.96
N THR A 63 -17.98 16.60 16.71
CA THR A 63 -17.03 17.08 17.73
C THR A 63 -16.82 18.59 17.68
N ILE A 64 -17.53 19.31 16.80
CA ILE A 64 -17.41 20.76 16.63
C ILE A 64 -18.82 21.36 16.61
N ASP A 65 -19.19 22.08 17.66
CA ASP A 65 -20.56 22.57 17.84
C ASP A 65 -21.04 23.44 16.68
N GLU A 66 -20.21 24.37 16.18
CA GLU A 66 -20.53 25.19 15.01
C GLU A 66 -20.80 24.37 13.74
N CYS A 67 -20.11 23.24 13.55
CA CYS A 67 -20.38 22.39 12.39
C CYS A 67 -21.62 21.53 12.63
N LYS A 68 -21.83 21.04 13.85
CA LYS A 68 -23.00 20.23 14.20
C LYS A 68 -24.28 21.04 14.00
N THR A 69 -24.37 22.22 14.60
CA THR A 69 -25.55 23.08 14.53
C THR A 69 -25.71 23.68 13.13
N GLY A 70 -24.69 24.35 12.61
CA GLY A 70 -24.80 25.05 11.33
C GLY A 70 -24.90 24.11 10.11
N CYS A 71 -24.16 23.00 10.09
CA CYS A 71 -24.14 22.11 8.93
C CYS A 71 -25.00 20.84 9.07
N LEU A 72 -25.03 20.18 10.23
CA LEU A 72 -25.80 18.92 10.37
C LEU A 72 -27.27 19.19 10.69
N GLU A 73 -27.56 20.15 11.57
CA GLU A 73 -28.91 20.46 12.02
C GLU A 73 -29.59 21.50 11.11
N GLN A 74 -28.98 22.68 10.95
CA GLN A 74 -29.52 23.77 10.12
C GLN A 74 -29.27 23.57 8.61
N LYS A 75 -28.44 22.59 8.23
CA LYS A 75 -28.10 22.25 6.83
C LYS A 75 -27.59 23.45 6.01
N ASP A 76 -26.95 24.42 6.66
CA ASP A 76 -26.35 25.56 5.96
C ASP A 76 -25.20 25.08 5.06
N LYS A 77 -25.42 25.27 3.75
CA LYS A 77 -24.47 24.88 2.70
C LYS A 77 -23.13 25.60 2.85
N SER A 78 -23.12 26.83 3.34
CA SER A 78 -21.93 27.66 3.50
C SER A 78 -21.03 27.09 4.61
N VAL A 79 -21.59 26.88 5.80
CA VAL A 79 -20.94 26.26 6.97
C VAL A 79 -20.47 24.85 6.61
N CYS A 80 -21.33 24.05 5.98
CA CYS A 80 -20.96 22.72 5.49
C CYS A 80 -19.75 22.75 4.54
N LYS A 81 -19.70 23.70 3.60
CA LYS A 81 -18.61 23.81 2.64
C LYS A 81 -17.29 24.19 3.33
N THR A 82 -17.34 25.11 4.29
CA THR A 82 -16.20 25.54 5.09
C THR A 82 -15.64 24.39 5.91
N TYR A 83 -16.47 23.69 6.68
CA TYR A 83 -16.02 22.57 7.50
C TYR A 83 -15.59 21.36 6.66
N ARG A 84 -16.18 21.14 5.47
CA ARG A 84 -15.66 20.14 4.53
C ARG A 84 -14.25 20.48 4.04
N ARG A 85 -13.91 21.76 3.89
CA ARG A 85 -12.55 22.20 3.54
C ARG A 85 -11.60 21.98 4.72
N LYS A 86 -11.98 22.40 5.95
CA LYS A 86 -11.21 22.18 7.18
C LYS A 86 -10.91 20.70 7.42
N MET A 87 -11.92 19.84 7.35
CA MET A 87 -11.76 18.38 7.46
C MET A 87 -10.81 17.81 6.39
N ARG A 88 -10.85 18.35 5.16
CA ARG A 88 -9.93 17.92 4.10
C ARG A 88 -8.51 18.40 4.33
N SER A 89 -8.31 19.60 4.89
CA SER A 89 -6.98 20.13 5.21
C SER A 89 -6.34 19.41 6.39
N GLU A 90 -7.08 19.16 7.47
CA GLU A 90 -6.56 18.40 8.63
C GLU A 90 -6.14 16.97 8.23
N ARG A 91 -6.90 16.36 7.33
CA ARG A 91 -6.55 15.03 6.80
C ARG A 91 -5.32 15.03 5.91
N ARG A 92 -4.88 16.18 5.40
CA ARG A 92 -3.62 16.28 4.68
C ARG A 92 -2.53 16.35 5.75
N ARG A 93 -1.92 15.20 6.03
CA ARG A 93 -0.69 15.13 6.82
C ARG A 93 0.39 15.89 6.04
N ASN A 94 0.65 17.13 6.45
CA ASN A 94 1.72 17.92 5.87
C ASN A 94 3.04 17.27 6.27
N ARG A 95 3.92 17.10 5.28
CA ARG A 95 5.29 16.69 5.55
C ARG A 95 5.99 17.83 6.27
N THR A 96 6.74 17.52 7.33
CA THR A 96 7.64 18.49 7.97
C THR A 96 8.71 18.95 6.96
N ALA A 97 9.35 20.08 7.25
CA ALA A 97 10.45 20.59 6.42
C ALA A 97 11.53 19.51 6.22
N ASP A 98 11.90 18.82 7.30
CA ASP A 98 12.90 17.75 7.28
C ASP A 98 12.47 16.57 6.41
N GLN A 99 11.20 16.17 6.47
CA GLN A 99 10.68 15.11 5.61
C GLN A 99 10.71 15.49 4.12
N LYS A 100 10.51 16.78 3.81
CA LYS A 100 10.63 17.28 2.43
C LYS A 100 12.10 17.29 2.00
N ALA A 101 13.00 17.79 2.84
CA ALA A 101 14.43 17.84 2.59
C ALA A 101 15.01 16.44 2.38
N ALA A 102 14.72 15.49 3.28
CA ALA A 102 15.13 14.09 3.15
C ALA A 102 14.59 13.44 1.87
N SER A 103 13.32 13.71 1.51
CA SER A 103 12.75 13.21 0.25
C SER A 103 13.43 13.80 -0.98
N LYS A 104 13.86 15.06 -0.93
CA LYS A 104 14.60 15.72 -2.01
C LYS A 104 16.01 15.16 -2.11
N ALA A 105 16.73 15.04 -0.99
CA ALA A 105 18.08 14.47 -0.94
C ALA A 105 18.13 13.06 -1.54
N ARG A 106 17.19 12.18 -1.18
CA ARG A 106 17.12 10.82 -1.75
C ARG A 106 16.85 10.83 -3.27
N PHE A 107 16.04 11.76 -3.75
CA PHE A 107 15.79 11.89 -5.18
C PHE A 107 17.02 12.44 -5.91
N ASN A 108 17.69 13.44 -5.34
CA ASN A 108 18.92 14.00 -5.91
C ASN A 108 20.00 12.93 -5.99
N ALA A 109 20.22 12.14 -4.94
CA ALA A 109 21.18 11.02 -4.98
C ALA A 109 20.86 10.00 -6.08
N TYR A 110 19.59 9.65 -6.26
CA TYR A 110 19.14 8.79 -7.36
C TYR A 110 19.43 9.40 -8.73
N CYS A 111 19.17 10.70 -8.87
CA CYS A 111 19.29 11.43 -10.12
C CYS A 111 20.76 11.71 -10.48
N SER A 112 21.62 11.95 -9.50
CA SER A 112 23.07 12.13 -9.68
C SER A 112 23.78 10.90 -10.23
N ALA A 113 23.22 9.71 -10.04
CA ALA A 113 23.74 8.44 -10.56
C ALA A 113 23.28 8.12 -11.99
N ILE A 114 22.48 9.00 -12.62
CA ILE A 114 21.94 8.80 -13.96
C ILE A 114 22.17 10.07 -14.77
N ASP A 115 23.04 10.02 -15.78
CA ASP A 115 23.49 11.22 -16.50
C ASP A 115 22.35 12.01 -17.15
N GLU A 116 21.37 11.33 -17.75
CA GLU A 116 20.15 11.96 -18.30
C GLU A 116 19.32 12.69 -17.24
N CYS A 117 19.26 12.15 -16.03
CA CYS A 117 18.54 12.78 -14.93
C CYS A 117 19.33 13.95 -14.37
N LYS A 118 20.63 13.77 -14.13
CA LYS A 118 21.52 14.80 -13.60
C LYS A 118 21.51 16.03 -14.51
N SER A 119 21.87 15.85 -15.77
CA SER A 119 21.92 16.92 -16.76
C SER A 119 20.55 17.54 -17.02
N GLY A 120 19.52 16.72 -17.30
CA GLY A 120 18.20 17.23 -17.64
C GLY A 120 17.45 17.83 -16.45
N CYS A 121 17.45 17.17 -15.29
CA CYS A 121 16.64 17.57 -14.14
C CYS A 121 17.39 18.42 -13.09
N LEU A 122 18.61 18.03 -12.70
CA LEU A 122 19.32 18.75 -11.63
C LEU A 122 20.03 19.99 -12.15
N ASP A 123 20.71 19.88 -13.29
CA ASP A 123 21.54 20.95 -13.84
C ASP A 123 20.70 21.91 -14.70
N ASN A 124 19.95 21.38 -15.67
CA ASN A 124 19.12 22.20 -16.58
C ASN A 124 17.72 22.51 -16.05
N GLY A 125 17.28 21.85 -14.98
CA GLY A 125 15.97 22.11 -14.37
C GLY A 125 14.76 21.74 -15.23
N ASP A 126 14.91 20.89 -16.24
CA ASP A 126 13.82 20.46 -17.12
C ASP A 126 12.75 19.71 -16.32
N LYS A 127 11.57 20.34 -16.22
CA LYS A 127 10.42 19.82 -15.48
C LYS A 127 9.90 18.50 -16.07
N SER A 128 10.02 18.30 -17.38
CA SER A 128 9.56 17.08 -18.06
C SER A 128 10.43 15.89 -17.67
N VAL A 129 11.75 16.03 -17.79
CA VAL A 129 12.76 15.05 -17.38
C VAL A 129 12.66 14.77 -15.88
N CYS A 130 12.62 15.82 -15.06
CA CYS A 130 12.40 15.70 -13.61
C CYS A 130 11.14 14.90 -13.27
N ARG A 131 10.03 15.14 -13.97
CA ARG A 131 8.76 14.45 -13.71
C ARG A 131 8.85 12.97 -14.05
N THR A 132 9.50 12.62 -15.14
CA THR A 132 9.74 11.24 -15.59
C THR A 132 10.58 10.49 -14.55
N PHE A 133 11.74 11.03 -14.17
CA PHE A 133 12.61 10.38 -13.18
C PHE A 133 12.02 10.38 -11.77
N ARG A 134 11.22 11.38 -11.39
CA ARG A 134 10.46 11.31 -10.11
C ARG A 134 9.41 10.20 -10.14
N LYS A 135 8.86 9.84 -11.31
CA LYS A 135 7.92 8.72 -11.45
C LYS A 135 8.66 7.39 -11.32
N SER A 136 9.80 7.21 -12.00
CA SER A 136 10.63 6.00 -11.88
C SER A 136 11.15 5.81 -10.44
N PHE A 137 11.70 6.86 -9.83
CA PHE A 137 12.17 6.84 -8.43
C PHE A 137 11.07 6.43 -7.44
N ARG A 138 9.84 6.95 -7.62
CA ARG A 138 8.69 6.54 -6.78
C ARG A 138 8.30 5.08 -7.00
N LYS A 139 8.40 4.57 -8.23
CA LYS A 139 8.13 3.17 -8.57
C LYS A 139 9.16 2.26 -7.91
N GLN A 140 10.45 2.59 -8.00
CA GLN A 140 11.53 1.83 -7.35
C GLN A 140 11.39 1.83 -5.82
N ASN A 141 11.17 2.99 -5.20
CA ASN A 141 10.91 3.06 -3.75
C ASN A 141 9.67 2.29 -3.30
N ARG A 142 8.65 2.17 -4.16
CA ARG A 142 7.48 1.33 -3.86
C ARG A 142 7.84 -0.15 -3.93
N LYS A 143 8.62 -0.58 -4.92
CA LYS A 143 9.13 -1.95 -5.04
C LYS A 143 9.99 -2.32 -3.83
N ALA A 144 10.98 -1.50 -3.49
CA ALA A 144 11.87 -1.73 -2.34
C ALA A 144 11.07 -1.87 -1.03
N ARG A 145 10.14 -0.94 -0.75
CA ARG A 145 9.29 -1.04 0.45
C ARG A 145 8.43 -2.30 0.50
N ARG A 146 7.91 -2.75 -0.66
CA ARG A 146 7.15 -4.01 -0.74
C ARG A 146 8.05 -5.21 -0.48
N ALA A 147 9.26 -5.23 -1.03
CA ALA A 147 10.24 -6.29 -0.79
C ALA A 147 10.64 -6.37 0.68
N THR A 148 11.00 -5.23 1.30
CA THR A 148 11.30 -5.16 2.73
C THR A 148 10.12 -5.62 3.59
N PHE A 149 8.91 -5.18 3.26
CA PHE A 149 7.70 -5.62 3.98
C PHE A 149 7.48 -7.13 3.84
N LYS A 150 7.62 -7.68 2.63
CA LYS A 150 7.49 -9.12 2.35
C LYS A 150 8.51 -9.91 3.16
N SER A 151 9.79 -9.52 3.15
CA SER A 151 10.84 -10.17 3.94
C SER A 151 10.50 -10.19 5.43
N LYS A 152 10.11 -9.05 6.01
CA LYS A 152 9.74 -8.97 7.43
C LYS A 152 8.49 -9.79 7.76
N PHE A 153 7.51 -9.79 6.87
CA PHE A 153 6.29 -10.57 7.05
C PHE A 153 6.56 -12.08 6.96
N ASN A 154 7.40 -12.50 6.01
CA ASN A 154 7.80 -13.90 5.90
C ASN A 154 8.52 -14.36 7.17
N ALA A 155 9.46 -13.58 7.68
CA ALA A 155 10.16 -13.88 8.94
C ALA A 155 9.21 -13.97 10.14
N PHE A 156 8.18 -13.11 10.18
CA PHE A 156 7.12 -13.20 11.18
C PHE A 156 6.31 -14.50 11.03
N CYS A 157 5.91 -14.85 9.80
CA CYS A 157 5.09 -16.02 9.57
C CYS A 157 5.83 -17.35 9.73
N THR A 158 7.15 -17.40 9.54
CA THR A 158 7.95 -18.59 9.83
C THR A 158 8.00 -18.94 11.33
N GLN A 159 7.68 -17.97 12.21
CA GLN A 159 7.61 -18.20 13.65
C GLN A 159 6.23 -18.70 14.12
N ILE A 160 5.24 -18.78 13.22
CA ILE A 160 3.86 -19.14 13.54
C ILE A 160 3.42 -20.24 12.57
N ASP A 161 3.27 -21.46 13.06
CA ASP A 161 2.97 -22.63 12.22
C ASP A 161 1.71 -22.45 11.37
N GLU A 162 0.64 -21.87 11.94
CA GLU A 162 -0.58 -21.55 11.21
C GLU A 162 -0.36 -20.52 10.09
N CYS A 163 0.51 -19.51 10.30
CA CYS A 163 0.82 -18.57 9.24
C CYS A 163 1.76 -19.20 8.20
N ASN A 164 2.76 -19.97 8.62
CA ASN A 164 3.69 -20.62 7.72
C ASN A 164 2.97 -21.60 6.80
N SER A 165 2.30 -22.59 7.38
CA SER A 165 1.55 -23.62 6.64
C SER A 165 0.38 -23.01 5.88
N GLY A 166 -0.42 -22.16 6.52
CA GLY A 166 -1.64 -21.61 5.93
C GLY A 166 -1.37 -20.52 4.90
N CYS A 167 -0.50 -19.55 5.20
CA CYS A 167 -0.26 -18.41 4.32
C CYS A 167 0.94 -18.57 3.38
N LEU A 168 2.10 -19.01 3.86
CA LEU A 168 3.31 -19.07 3.03
C LEU A 168 3.32 -20.31 2.12
N VAL A 169 2.97 -21.48 2.67
CA VAL A 169 2.97 -22.76 1.94
C VAL A 169 1.67 -22.92 1.16
N ASN A 170 0.52 -22.99 1.85
CA ASN A 170 -0.78 -23.27 1.23
C ASN A 170 -1.42 -22.05 0.57
N LYS A 171 -0.84 -20.85 0.71
CA LYS A 171 -1.31 -19.61 0.10
C LYS A 171 -2.79 -19.30 0.39
N ASN A 172 -3.30 -19.76 1.54
CA ASN A 172 -4.67 -19.53 1.96
C ASN A 172 -4.90 -18.03 2.24
N ARG A 173 -5.71 -17.41 1.38
CA ARG A 173 -5.96 -15.96 1.40
C ARG A 173 -6.61 -15.48 2.69
N SER A 174 -7.45 -16.29 3.33
CA SER A 174 -8.11 -15.94 4.59
C SER A 174 -7.09 -15.87 5.73
N VAL A 175 -6.27 -16.92 5.85
CA VAL A 175 -5.20 -17.03 6.86
C VAL A 175 -4.18 -15.90 6.66
N CYS A 176 -3.70 -15.71 5.42
CA CYS A 176 -2.81 -14.59 5.08
C CYS A 176 -3.38 -13.26 5.54
N ARG A 177 -4.65 -12.99 5.24
CA ARG A 177 -5.29 -11.70 5.57
C ARG A 177 -5.36 -11.45 7.07
N THR A 178 -5.58 -12.49 7.87
CA THR A 178 -5.60 -12.41 9.34
C THR A 178 -4.23 -12.04 9.87
N TYR A 179 -3.20 -12.81 9.51
CA TYR A 179 -1.83 -12.58 9.98
C TYR A 179 -1.22 -11.28 9.42
N PHE A 180 -1.57 -10.86 8.20
CA PHE A 180 -1.20 -9.53 7.68
C PHE A 180 -1.76 -8.39 8.53
N LYS A 181 -3.00 -8.51 9.05
CA LYS A 181 -3.58 -7.49 9.93
C LYS A 181 -2.85 -7.45 11.27
N GLN A 182 -2.57 -8.61 11.86
CA GLN A 182 -1.84 -8.72 13.12
C GLN A 182 -0.44 -8.13 13.01
N PHE A 183 0.32 -8.54 12.00
CA PHE A 183 1.67 -8.00 11.73
C PHE A 183 1.65 -6.47 11.55
N ARG A 184 0.64 -5.93 10.85
CA ARG A 184 0.50 -4.46 10.69
C ARG A 184 0.08 -3.74 11.95
N GLN A 185 -0.59 -4.40 12.90
CA GLN A 185 -0.94 -3.81 14.18
C GLN A 185 0.28 -3.75 15.11
N GLN A 186 1.09 -4.81 15.15
CA GLN A 186 2.32 -4.85 15.91
C GLN A 186 3.31 -3.76 15.45
N ASN A 187 3.53 -3.63 14.14
CA ASN A 187 4.41 -2.60 13.56
C ASN A 187 3.85 -1.16 13.58
N LYS A 188 2.66 -0.92 14.13
CA LYS A 188 2.15 0.44 14.36
C LYS A 188 2.37 0.92 15.79
N LYS A 189 2.63 -0.01 16.72
CA LYS A 189 2.88 0.28 18.12
C LYS A 189 4.37 0.57 18.39
N ASN A 190 5.23 0.18 17.46
CA ASN A 190 6.66 0.52 17.39
C ASN A 190 6.89 1.60 16.33
#